data_AF-A0A7H1DWQ1-F1
#
_entry.id   AF-A0A7H1DWQ1-F1
#
_cell.length_a   1.000
_cell.length_b   1.000
_cell.length_c   1.000
_cell.angle_alpha   90.00
_cell.angle_beta   90.00
_cell.angle_gamma   90.00
#
_symmetry.space_group_name_H-M   'P 1'
#
loop_
_entity.id
_entity.type
_entity.pdbx_description
1 polymer ?
#
loop_
_entity_poly.entity_id
_entity_poly.type
_entity_poly.pdbx_seq_one_letter_code
_entity_poly.pdbx_strand_id
1 'polypeptide(L)'
;MFDLDRWREIFESIRSNILRTVLSGFTVALGLFIFIVLFGIGTGLKNAFTEGFTRDAANLITIFTGKTSIAYGGLQSDRQIILKNDDYEQVKESEPSKLENSTARYSTNMTVKYGKESGSYQISGANPEEKIIENRNLTEGRYLNAMDMERKQNVAVIGRMVQRDLIKNGSPIGKELDINGSFFKVVGVFSDDGGDWDERMITVPITTLQQMKKGSDTVSTIFITYDSKMSPDEAIKYGDQIQKELKAKNKVSPEDENGIIVRNNAKNMGDTIQFLFIITLIVGFIGMGTLLAGIIGISNIMVYIVKERTQEIGVRKAIGAKPSSIVGLIMQESVVITVISGFIGVGLGVLSLALIGDNLEKYFIKDPSVGWGLILAAFISLVISGLIAGFVPAYRASRIKPIEALRSE
;
A
#
# COMPACT_ATOMS: atom_id res chain seq x y z
N MET A 1 -26.12 8.04 43.15
CA MET A 1 -25.50 7.51 41.91
C MET A 1 -23.99 7.77 41.86
N PHE A 2 -23.47 8.77 42.60
CA PHE A 2 -22.05 8.88 42.98
C PHE A 2 -21.94 8.69 44.49
N ASP A 3 -21.58 7.48 44.91
CA ASP A 3 -21.36 7.15 46.31
C ASP A 3 -19.84 7.23 46.55
N LEU A 4 -19.37 8.27 47.24
CA LEU A 4 -17.94 8.51 47.47
C LEU A 4 -17.28 7.32 48.18
N ASP A 5 -18.05 6.66 49.05
CA ASP A 5 -17.61 5.49 49.79
C ASP A 5 -17.32 4.30 48.87
N ARG A 6 -18.15 4.08 47.83
CA ARG A 6 -17.89 3.02 46.83
C ARG A 6 -16.63 3.28 46.03
N TRP A 7 -16.37 4.52 45.64
CA TRP A 7 -15.15 4.87 44.92
C TRP A 7 -13.91 4.68 45.79
N ARG A 8 -13.97 5.16 47.04
CA ARG A 8 -12.89 4.97 48.01
C ARG A 8 -12.58 3.50 48.24
N GLU A 9 -13.63 2.69 48.38
CA GLU A 9 -13.53 1.23 48.55
C GLU A 9 -12.89 0.54 47.33
N ILE A 10 -13.25 0.95 46.10
CA ILE A 10 -12.62 0.42 44.88
C ILE A 10 -11.12 0.76 44.85
N PHE A 11 -10.73 1.99 45.17
CA PHE A 11 -9.32 2.38 45.19
C PHE A 11 -8.54 1.70 46.32
N GLU A 12 -9.13 1.49 47.49
CA GLU A 12 -8.52 0.75 48.60
C GLU A 12 -8.35 -0.75 48.23
N SER A 13 -9.35 -1.38 47.59
CA SER A 13 -9.27 -2.75 47.05
C SER A 13 -8.15 -2.91 46.02
N ILE A 14 -8.05 -1.96 45.08
CA ILE A 14 -7.00 -1.94 44.05
C ILE A 14 -5.61 -1.80 44.69
N ARG A 15 -5.47 -0.93 45.69
CA ARG A 15 -4.20 -0.66 46.36
C ARG A 15 -3.75 -1.80 47.26
N SER A 16 -4.68 -2.57 47.84
CA SER A 16 -4.32 -3.71 48.67
C SER A 16 -3.72 -4.86 47.86
N ASN A 17 -3.98 -4.92 46.55
CA ASN A 17 -3.56 -6.02 45.67
C ASN A 17 -3.02 -5.50 44.32
N ILE A 18 -1.95 -4.72 44.38
CA ILE A 18 -1.34 -4.05 43.21
C ILE A 18 -0.92 -5.06 42.13
N LEU A 19 -0.23 -6.15 42.51
CA LEU A 19 0.25 -7.15 41.56
C LEU A 19 -0.91 -7.72 40.72
N ARG A 20 -2.05 -7.97 41.37
CA ARG A 20 -3.25 -8.52 40.75
C ARG A 20 -3.86 -7.54 39.76
N THR A 21 -4.07 -6.30 40.19
CA THR A 21 -4.62 -5.25 39.32
C THR A 21 -3.71 -5.01 38.11
N VAL A 22 -2.39 -5.05 38.29
CA VAL A 22 -1.42 -4.93 37.20
C VAL A 22 -1.52 -6.12 36.26
N LEU A 23 -1.57 -7.37 36.75
CA LEU A 23 -1.70 -8.56 35.89
C LEU A 23 -3.02 -8.58 35.11
N SER A 24 -4.15 -8.20 35.75
CA SER A 24 -5.44 -8.06 35.08
C SER A 24 -5.44 -6.97 34.04
N GLY A 25 -4.86 -5.81 34.36
CA GLY A 25 -4.77 -4.70 33.43
C GLY A 25 -3.80 -4.96 32.28
N PHE A 26 -2.71 -5.68 32.53
CA PHE A 26 -1.68 -5.95 31.54
C PHE A 26 -2.23 -6.73 30.33
N THR A 27 -3.04 -7.77 30.53
CA THR A 27 -3.60 -8.55 29.41
C THR A 27 -4.55 -7.71 28.54
N VAL A 28 -5.28 -6.78 29.16
CA VAL A 28 -6.18 -5.84 28.48
C VAL A 28 -5.40 -4.79 27.70
N ALA A 29 -4.44 -4.16 28.37
CA ALA A 29 -3.55 -3.17 27.77
C ALA A 29 -2.78 -3.78 26.59
N LEU A 30 -2.25 -4.99 26.76
CA LEU A 30 -1.54 -5.74 25.73
C LEU A 30 -2.44 -6.08 24.55
N GLY A 31 -3.69 -6.51 24.78
CA GLY A 31 -4.63 -6.82 23.70
C GLY A 31 -4.92 -5.60 22.82
N LEU A 32 -5.18 -4.45 23.43
CA LEU A 32 -5.44 -3.21 22.71
C LEU A 32 -4.17 -2.62 22.07
N PHE A 33 -3.03 -2.76 22.73
CA PHE A 33 -1.71 -2.43 22.19
C PHE A 33 -1.41 -3.20 20.91
N ILE A 34 -1.50 -4.53 20.94
CA ILE A 34 -1.24 -5.39 19.78
C ILE A 34 -2.24 -5.07 18.66
N PHE A 35 -3.52 -4.87 18.99
CA PHE A 35 -4.53 -4.47 18.01
C PHE A 35 -4.13 -3.19 17.27
N ILE A 36 -3.73 -2.14 18.00
CA ILE A 36 -3.35 -0.85 17.40
C ILE A 36 -2.09 -0.98 16.56
N VAL A 37 -1.05 -1.65 17.07
CA VAL A 37 0.21 -1.82 16.34
C VAL A 37 0.00 -2.64 15.06
N LEU A 38 -0.70 -3.77 15.16
CA LEU A 38 -0.97 -4.65 14.02
C LEU A 38 -1.85 -3.97 12.97
N PHE A 39 -2.89 -3.25 13.40
CA PHE A 39 -3.75 -2.51 12.48
C PHE A 39 -3.03 -1.31 11.84
N GLY A 40 -2.20 -0.61 12.60
CA GLY A 40 -1.39 0.51 12.12
C GLY A 40 -0.37 0.07 11.07
N ILE A 41 0.32 -1.05 11.32
CA ILE A 41 1.22 -1.66 10.33
C ILE A 41 0.44 -2.13 9.09
N GLY A 42 -0.73 -2.76 9.25
CA GLY A 42 -1.57 -3.18 8.14
C GLY A 42 -2.02 -2.00 7.27
N THR A 43 -2.33 -0.87 7.90
CA THR A 43 -2.65 0.39 7.19
C THR A 43 -1.41 0.95 6.50
N GLY A 44 -0.24 0.90 7.13
CA GLY A 44 0.99 1.37 6.50
C GLY A 44 1.43 0.52 5.30
N LEU A 45 1.18 -0.79 5.33
CA LEU A 45 1.34 -1.68 4.18
C LEU A 45 0.37 -1.28 3.06
N LYS A 46 -0.91 -1.03 3.40
CA LYS A 46 -1.91 -0.56 2.44
C LYS A 46 -1.50 0.77 1.79
N ASN A 47 -0.96 1.70 2.56
CA ASN A 47 -0.51 3.00 2.07
C ASN A 47 0.67 2.85 1.11
N ALA A 48 1.70 2.09 1.49
CA ALA A 48 2.87 1.85 0.64
C ALA A 48 2.49 1.18 -0.68
N PHE A 49 1.58 0.19 -0.65
CA PHE A 49 1.05 -0.41 -1.86
C PHE A 49 0.25 0.59 -2.68
N THR A 50 -0.69 1.33 -2.07
CA THR A 50 -1.51 2.30 -2.79
C THR A 50 -0.64 3.36 -3.46
N GLU A 51 0.38 3.88 -2.77
CA GLU A 51 1.29 4.88 -3.32
C GLU A 51 2.13 4.34 -4.47
N GLY A 52 2.74 3.16 -4.30
CA GLY A 52 3.48 2.48 -5.35
C GLY A 52 2.63 2.25 -6.60
N PHE A 53 1.36 1.93 -6.42
CA PHE A 53 0.39 1.79 -7.52
C PHE A 53 -0.12 3.10 -8.10
N THR A 54 -0.19 4.19 -7.32
CA THR A 54 -0.54 5.53 -7.84
C THR A 54 0.61 6.21 -8.55
N ARG A 55 1.86 5.81 -8.28
CA ARG A 55 3.04 6.34 -8.98
C ARG A 55 3.00 5.95 -10.46
N ASP A 56 2.61 4.72 -10.74
CA ASP A 56 2.25 4.31 -12.09
C ASP A 56 0.86 4.89 -12.38
N ALA A 57 0.66 5.55 -13.53
CA ALA A 57 -0.64 6.11 -13.85
C ALA A 57 -1.71 5.00 -13.81
N ALA A 58 -2.67 5.11 -12.88
CA ALA A 58 -3.71 4.10 -12.69
C ALA A 58 -4.54 3.89 -13.98
N ASN A 59 -4.58 4.93 -14.82
CA ASN A 59 -5.22 4.94 -16.12
C ASN A 59 -4.28 4.59 -17.30
N LEU A 60 -3.09 4.03 -17.04
CA LEU A 60 -2.14 3.63 -18.07
C LEU A 60 -2.53 2.30 -18.71
N ILE A 61 -2.46 2.28 -20.04
CA ILE A 61 -2.45 1.06 -20.85
C ILE A 61 -1.12 1.03 -21.60
N THR A 62 -0.39 -0.06 -21.42
CA THR A 62 0.91 -0.30 -22.04
C THR A 62 0.78 -1.42 -23.07
N ILE A 63 1.18 -1.12 -24.30
CA ILE A 63 1.05 -2.03 -25.44
C ILE A 63 2.44 -2.35 -25.95
N PHE A 64 2.77 -3.63 -26.03
CA PHE A 64 4.04 -4.11 -26.57
C PHE A 64 3.84 -5.46 -27.27
N THR A 65 4.86 -5.92 -27.95
CA THR A 65 4.79 -7.12 -28.78
C THR A 65 5.75 -8.20 -28.34
N GLY A 66 5.39 -9.43 -28.69
CA GLY A 66 6.22 -10.61 -28.49
C GLY A 66 6.30 -11.45 -29.76
N LYS A 67 6.58 -12.74 -29.55
CA LYS A 67 6.58 -13.76 -30.59
C LYS A 67 5.22 -14.43 -30.66
N THR A 68 4.69 -14.60 -31.87
CA THR A 68 3.42 -15.32 -32.06
C THR A 68 3.56 -16.78 -31.62
N SER A 69 2.52 -17.29 -30.95
CA SER A 69 2.46 -18.71 -30.54
C SER A 69 1.58 -19.54 -31.47
N ILE A 70 0.69 -18.90 -32.22
CA ILE A 70 -0.32 -19.57 -33.05
C ILE A 70 -0.16 -19.12 -34.52
N ALA A 71 -0.22 -20.08 -35.44
CA ALA A 71 -0.25 -19.80 -36.87
C ALA A 71 -1.62 -19.19 -37.26
N TYR A 72 -1.62 -18.12 -38.05
CA TYR A 72 -2.84 -17.39 -38.40
C TYR A 72 -2.74 -16.68 -39.75
N GLY A 73 -3.84 -16.65 -40.50
CA GLY A 73 -3.90 -15.89 -41.77
C GLY A 73 -2.85 -16.28 -42.81
N GLY A 74 -2.46 -17.56 -42.86
CA GLY A 74 -1.41 -18.08 -43.74
C GLY A 74 0.03 -17.84 -43.27
N LEU A 75 0.22 -17.32 -42.05
CA LEU A 75 1.53 -17.08 -41.43
C LEU A 75 1.84 -18.13 -40.36
N GLN A 76 3.12 -18.47 -40.20
CA GLN A 76 3.59 -19.39 -39.17
C GLN A 76 3.64 -18.74 -37.77
N SER A 77 3.68 -19.59 -36.75
CA SER A 77 4.04 -19.20 -35.38
C SER A 77 5.54 -18.83 -35.27
N ASP A 78 5.97 -18.34 -34.10
CA ASP A 78 7.31 -17.83 -33.77
C ASP A 78 7.76 -16.60 -34.58
N ARG A 79 6.80 -15.80 -35.07
CA ARG A 79 7.09 -14.53 -35.73
C ARG A 79 7.19 -13.41 -34.69
N GLN A 80 8.30 -12.67 -34.70
CA GLN A 80 8.43 -11.44 -33.93
C GLN A 80 7.50 -10.37 -34.50
N ILE A 81 6.55 -9.88 -33.70
CA ILE A 81 5.72 -8.73 -34.08
C ILE A 81 6.48 -7.45 -33.73
N ILE A 82 6.49 -6.49 -34.65
CA ILE A 82 7.16 -5.20 -34.50
C ILE A 82 6.10 -4.13 -34.74
N LEU A 83 5.84 -3.30 -33.74
CA LEU A 83 4.93 -2.17 -33.88
C LEU A 83 5.59 -1.09 -34.74
N LYS A 84 4.75 -0.35 -35.45
CA LYS A 84 5.15 0.75 -36.31
C LYS A 84 4.50 2.06 -35.87
N ASN A 85 5.02 3.18 -36.37
CA ASN A 85 4.38 4.50 -36.19
C ASN A 85 2.92 4.49 -36.65
N ASP A 86 2.58 3.78 -37.73
CA ASP A 86 1.19 3.63 -38.20
C ASP A 86 0.28 2.87 -37.20
N ASP A 87 0.84 1.98 -36.38
CA ASP A 87 0.09 1.31 -35.31
C ASP A 87 -0.19 2.27 -34.16
N TYR A 88 0.78 3.13 -33.84
CA TYR A 88 0.58 4.20 -32.85
C TYR A 88 -0.49 5.19 -33.28
N GLU A 89 -0.47 5.66 -34.54
CA GLU A 89 -1.50 6.58 -35.04
C GLU A 89 -2.88 5.92 -35.07
N GLN A 90 -2.98 4.63 -35.42
CA GLN A 90 -4.25 3.90 -35.34
C GLN A 90 -4.82 3.86 -33.92
N VAL A 91 -3.99 3.60 -32.92
CA VAL A 91 -4.43 3.60 -31.51
C VAL A 91 -4.91 4.98 -31.08
N LYS A 92 -4.29 6.04 -31.60
CA LYS A 92 -4.67 7.41 -31.31
C LYS A 92 -6.00 7.81 -31.99
N GLU A 93 -6.24 7.31 -33.20
CA GLU A 93 -7.41 7.64 -34.01
C GLU A 93 -8.63 6.75 -33.75
N SER A 94 -8.47 5.57 -33.14
CA SER A 94 -9.56 4.60 -32.96
C SER A 94 -10.70 5.15 -32.10
N GLU A 95 -10.38 5.71 -30.92
CA GLU A 95 -11.37 6.33 -30.03
C GLU A 95 -10.80 7.58 -29.32
N PRO A 96 -10.73 8.72 -30.02
CA PRO A 96 -10.13 9.95 -29.49
C PRO A 96 -10.83 10.50 -28.24
N SER A 97 -12.11 10.19 -28.05
CA SER A 97 -12.90 10.64 -26.88
C SER A 97 -12.54 9.91 -25.59
N LYS A 98 -11.93 8.72 -25.67
CA LYS A 98 -11.52 7.92 -24.52
C LYS A 98 -10.03 8.10 -24.18
N LEU A 99 -9.26 8.67 -25.10
CA LEU A 99 -7.84 8.89 -24.98
C LEU A 99 -7.54 10.25 -24.33
N GLU A 100 -6.75 10.27 -23.26
CA GLU A 100 -6.31 11.50 -22.60
C GLU A 100 -4.94 11.93 -23.13
N ASN A 101 -3.94 11.05 -23.04
CA ASN A 101 -2.61 11.26 -23.61
C ASN A 101 -2.09 9.97 -24.24
N SER A 102 -1.23 10.09 -25.25
CA SER A 102 -0.52 8.96 -25.85
C SER A 102 0.94 9.30 -26.12
N THR A 103 1.80 8.29 -26.05
CA THR A 103 3.20 8.39 -26.47
C THR A 103 3.67 7.05 -27.05
N ALA A 104 4.61 7.12 -27.99
CA ALA A 104 5.31 5.97 -28.52
C ALA A 104 6.75 5.99 -28.02
N ARG A 105 7.28 4.80 -27.72
CA ARG A 105 8.66 4.59 -27.29
C ARG A 105 9.36 3.62 -28.24
N TYR A 106 10.55 3.98 -28.70
CA TYR A 106 11.48 3.08 -29.36
C TYR A 106 12.72 2.88 -28.49
N SER A 107 12.93 1.67 -27.99
CA SER A 107 14.01 1.37 -27.04
C SER A 107 15.10 0.53 -27.69
N THR A 108 16.35 0.89 -27.45
CA THR A 108 17.51 0.13 -27.91
C THR A 108 18.72 0.37 -27.01
N ASN A 109 19.53 -0.66 -26.78
CA ASN A 109 20.76 -0.51 -26.01
C ASN A 109 21.89 -0.03 -26.92
N MET A 110 22.61 1.01 -26.49
CA MET A 110 23.77 1.52 -27.20
C MET A 110 24.91 1.83 -26.24
N THR A 111 26.13 1.79 -26.78
CA THR A 111 27.30 2.34 -26.08
C THR A 111 27.25 3.87 -26.12
N VAL A 112 27.36 4.48 -24.96
CA VAL A 112 27.45 5.94 -24.79
C VAL A 112 28.79 6.29 -24.19
N LYS A 113 29.42 7.33 -24.73
CA LYS A 113 30.74 7.80 -24.32
C LYS A 113 30.69 9.27 -23.94
N TYR A 114 31.45 9.63 -22.91
CA TYR A 114 31.70 11.00 -22.52
C TYR A 114 33.13 11.14 -22.00
N GLY A 115 33.98 11.86 -22.74
CA GLY A 115 35.40 12.00 -22.39
C GLY A 115 36.11 10.64 -22.35
N LYS A 116 36.53 10.21 -21.15
CA LYS A 116 37.17 8.90 -20.91
C LYS A 116 36.21 7.83 -20.40
N GLU A 117 34.98 8.20 -20.06
CA GLU A 117 33.98 7.30 -19.51
C GLU A 117 33.12 6.73 -20.64
N SER A 118 32.73 5.46 -20.50
CA SER A 118 31.84 4.80 -21.44
C SER A 118 31.03 3.71 -20.76
N GLY A 119 29.79 3.50 -21.22
CA GLY A 119 28.93 2.44 -20.72
C GLY A 119 27.88 2.02 -21.74
N SER A 120 27.22 0.89 -21.48
CA SER A 120 26.05 0.45 -22.24
C SER A 120 24.80 0.94 -21.53
N TYR A 121 24.01 1.78 -22.20
CA TYR A 121 22.79 2.38 -21.67
C TYR A 121 21.61 2.11 -22.60
N GLN A 122 20.41 2.10 -22.00
CA GLN A 122 19.18 2.05 -22.77
C GLN A 122 18.88 3.44 -23.33
N ILE A 123 18.84 3.54 -24.65
CA ILE A 123 18.41 4.74 -25.36
C ILE A 123 16.94 4.58 -25.68
N SER A 124 16.14 5.54 -25.22
CA SER A 124 14.70 5.60 -25.41
C SER A 124 14.36 6.77 -26.34
N GLY A 125 13.84 6.46 -27.52
CA GLY A 125 13.26 7.44 -28.41
C GLY A 125 11.81 7.66 -28.02
N ALA A 126 11.43 8.86 -27.55
CA ALA A 126 10.07 9.12 -27.08
C ALA A 126 9.52 10.47 -27.52
N ASN A 127 8.19 10.64 -27.38
CA ASN A 127 7.49 11.90 -27.59
C ASN A 127 7.45 12.76 -26.30
N PRO A 128 7.20 14.08 -26.40
CA PRO A 128 7.17 14.98 -25.24
C PRO A 128 6.16 14.57 -24.15
N GLU A 129 5.05 13.94 -24.54
CA GLU A 129 3.96 13.49 -23.68
C GLU A 129 4.41 12.40 -22.69
N GLU A 130 5.53 11.72 -22.94
CA GLU A 130 6.12 10.74 -22.02
C GLU A 130 6.40 11.33 -20.64
N LYS A 131 6.76 12.63 -20.56
CA LYS A 131 6.98 13.29 -19.27
C LYS A 131 5.74 13.20 -18.37
N ILE A 132 4.56 13.39 -18.95
CA ILE A 132 3.28 13.42 -18.24
C ILE A 132 2.84 11.99 -17.93
N ILE A 133 2.89 11.11 -18.93
CA ILE A 133 2.41 9.72 -18.81
C ILE A 133 3.23 8.92 -17.79
N GLU A 134 4.54 9.15 -17.73
CA GLU A 134 5.46 8.44 -16.84
C GLU A 134 5.94 9.28 -15.65
N ASN A 135 5.27 10.40 -15.37
CA ASN A 135 5.55 11.27 -14.23
C ASN A 135 7.04 11.59 -14.00
N ARG A 136 7.76 11.89 -15.10
CA ARG A 136 9.22 12.12 -15.06
C ARG A 136 9.52 13.45 -14.37
N ASN A 137 10.11 13.40 -13.17
CA ASN A 137 10.48 14.59 -12.42
C ASN A 137 11.80 15.18 -12.95
N LEU A 138 11.77 16.42 -13.42
CA LEU A 138 12.96 17.10 -13.94
C LEU A 138 13.73 17.76 -12.81
N THR A 139 14.99 17.36 -12.64
CA THR A 139 15.89 17.97 -11.65
C THR A 139 16.62 19.18 -12.22
N GLU A 140 17.02 19.11 -13.49
CA GLU A 140 17.74 20.17 -14.19
C GLU A 140 17.26 20.32 -15.64
N GLY A 141 17.25 21.55 -16.17
CA GLY A 141 17.00 21.84 -17.58
C GLY A 141 15.54 21.65 -18.01
N ARG A 142 15.33 21.09 -19.21
CA ARG A 142 14.02 20.88 -19.83
C ARG A 142 13.87 19.45 -20.38
N TYR A 143 12.63 18.99 -20.53
CA TYR A 143 12.34 17.78 -21.31
C TYR A 143 12.35 18.05 -22.82
N LEU A 144 12.10 17.01 -23.60
CA LEU A 144 11.87 17.06 -25.03
C LEU A 144 10.60 17.86 -25.36
N ASN A 145 10.58 18.56 -26.49
CA ASN A 145 9.42 19.32 -26.99
C ASN A 145 9.12 19.00 -28.47
N ALA A 146 8.00 19.52 -28.98
CA ALA A 146 7.58 19.27 -30.36
C ALA A 146 8.59 19.75 -31.42
N MET A 147 9.28 20.87 -31.18
CA MET A 147 10.31 21.36 -32.12
C MET A 147 11.53 20.43 -32.19
N ASP A 148 11.88 19.77 -31.08
CA ASP A 148 12.97 18.78 -31.07
C ASP A 148 12.62 17.58 -31.98
N MET A 149 11.34 17.16 -31.98
CA MET A 149 10.83 16.08 -32.83
C MET A 149 10.80 16.49 -34.31
N GLU A 150 10.25 17.67 -34.60
CA GLU A 150 10.06 18.18 -35.97
C GLU A 150 11.40 18.44 -36.66
N ARG A 151 12.36 19.04 -35.94
CA ARG A 151 13.71 19.34 -36.46
C ARG A 151 14.68 18.17 -36.31
N LYS A 152 14.24 17.04 -35.74
CA LYS A 152 15.06 15.86 -35.45
C LYS A 152 16.38 16.24 -34.76
N GLN A 153 16.26 17.04 -33.70
CA GLN A 153 17.44 17.54 -33.01
C GLN A 153 18.18 16.41 -32.29
N ASN A 154 19.52 16.49 -32.30
CA ASN A 154 20.37 15.60 -31.49
C ASN A 154 20.45 16.14 -30.06
N VAL A 155 19.33 16.05 -29.34
CA VAL A 155 19.24 16.43 -27.92
C VAL A 155 18.91 15.20 -27.08
N ALA A 156 19.42 15.18 -25.86
CA ALA A 156 19.20 14.09 -24.91
C ALA A 156 18.74 14.62 -23.55
N VAL A 157 17.83 13.89 -22.91
CA VAL A 157 17.49 14.03 -21.50
C VAL A 157 18.00 12.78 -20.81
N ILE A 158 18.79 12.94 -19.75
CA ILE A 158 19.46 11.81 -19.09
C ILE A 158 18.87 11.55 -17.71
N GLY A 159 18.84 10.29 -17.29
CA GLY A 159 18.52 9.98 -15.90
C GLY A 159 19.67 10.32 -14.96
N ARG A 160 19.35 10.53 -13.67
CA ARG A 160 20.31 10.87 -12.61
C ARG A 160 21.50 9.89 -12.52
N MET A 161 21.28 8.60 -12.75
CA MET A 161 22.34 7.59 -12.70
C MET A 161 23.30 7.71 -13.88
N VAL A 162 22.80 8.06 -15.06
CA VAL A 162 23.65 8.33 -16.24
C VAL A 162 24.55 9.54 -16.00
N GLN A 163 24.01 10.62 -15.40
CA GLN A 163 24.80 11.78 -15.00
C GLN A 163 25.91 11.37 -14.03
N ARG A 164 25.56 10.59 -12.99
CA ARG A 164 26.53 10.14 -11.98
C ARG A 164 27.65 9.30 -12.58
N ASP A 165 27.31 8.37 -13.48
CA ASP A 165 28.24 7.41 -14.04
C ASP A 165 29.17 8.06 -15.10
N LEU A 166 28.62 8.87 -16.02
CA LEU A 166 29.39 9.46 -17.12
C LEU A 166 29.99 10.82 -16.79
N ILE A 167 29.21 11.70 -16.13
CA ILE A 167 29.56 13.12 -15.97
C ILE A 167 30.15 13.40 -14.58
N LYS A 168 29.80 12.60 -13.57
CA LYS A 168 30.25 12.70 -12.17
C LYS A 168 29.83 14.05 -11.57
N ASN A 169 30.75 14.82 -11.00
CA ASN A 169 30.46 16.02 -10.19
C ASN A 169 30.34 17.32 -11.01
N GLY A 170 29.86 17.27 -12.26
CA GLY A 170 29.73 18.46 -13.12
C GLY A 170 28.30 18.68 -13.62
N SER A 171 27.96 19.93 -13.95
CA SER A 171 26.66 20.22 -14.58
C SER A 171 26.56 19.47 -15.92
N PRO A 172 25.48 18.71 -16.15
CA PRO A 172 25.31 17.90 -17.35
C PRO A 172 24.78 18.72 -18.52
N ILE A 173 24.06 19.82 -18.24
CA ILE A 173 23.40 20.63 -19.25
C ILE A 173 24.41 21.24 -20.22
N GLY A 174 24.14 21.07 -21.51
CA GLY A 174 24.95 21.59 -22.61
C GLY A 174 26.14 20.72 -23.01
N LYS A 175 26.43 19.65 -22.26
CA LYS A 175 27.47 18.68 -22.64
C LYS A 175 27.00 17.78 -23.78
N GLU A 176 27.95 17.27 -24.56
CA GLU A 176 27.68 16.38 -25.68
C GLU A 176 28.05 14.94 -25.32
N LEU A 177 27.10 14.02 -25.49
CA LEU A 177 27.29 12.58 -25.35
C LEU A 177 27.46 11.96 -26.72
N ASP A 178 28.49 11.12 -26.90
CA ASP A 178 28.63 10.30 -28.10
C ASP A 178 27.79 9.03 -27.94
N ILE A 179 26.67 8.97 -28.65
CA ILE A 179 25.76 7.83 -28.71
C ILE A 179 26.00 7.13 -30.04
N ASN A 180 26.71 6.01 -30.02
CA ASN A 180 27.00 5.17 -31.19
C ASN A 180 27.59 5.95 -32.40
N GLY A 181 28.47 6.92 -32.15
CA GLY A 181 29.15 7.75 -33.16
C GLY A 181 28.45 9.06 -33.48
N SER A 182 27.35 9.42 -32.81
CA SER A 182 26.62 10.67 -33.00
C SER A 182 26.56 11.48 -31.71
N PHE A 183 26.81 12.79 -31.80
CA PHE A 183 26.83 13.68 -30.64
C PHE A 183 25.44 14.21 -30.31
N PHE A 184 25.01 14.01 -29.06
CA PHE A 184 23.75 14.49 -28.49
C PHE A 184 24.00 15.49 -27.37
N LYS A 185 23.41 16.67 -27.49
CA LYS A 185 23.50 17.70 -26.45
C LYS A 185 22.52 17.41 -25.31
N VAL A 186 23.01 17.34 -24.09
CA VAL A 186 22.17 17.15 -22.91
C VAL A 186 21.39 18.43 -22.61
N VAL A 187 20.06 18.35 -22.60
CA VAL A 187 19.15 19.49 -22.36
C VAL A 187 18.38 19.40 -21.05
N GLY A 188 18.39 18.23 -20.40
CA GLY A 188 17.75 18.04 -19.11
C GLY A 188 18.22 16.79 -18.39
N VAL A 189 17.91 16.74 -17.11
CA VAL A 189 18.09 15.59 -16.23
C VAL A 189 16.76 15.27 -15.58
N PHE A 190 16.38 13.99 -15.59
CA PHE A 190 15.24 13.51 -14.81
C PHE A 190 15.69 12.59 -13.68
N SER A 191 14.89 12.57 -12.63
CA SER A 191 14.95 11.57 -11.57
C SER A 191 13.61 10.85 -11.56
N ASP A 192 13.67 9.58 -11.21
CA ASP A 192 12.51 8.70 -11.14
C ASP A 192 12.56 7.98 -9.80
N ASP A 193 11.47 8.09 -9.02
CA ASP A 193 11.33 7.36 -7.77
C ASP A 193 11.22 5.84 -8.01
N GLY A 194 11.04 5.41 -9.27
CA GLY A 194 11.10 4.06 -9.85
C GLY A 194 12.30 3.21 -9.43
N GLY A 195 13.38 3.86 -9.02
CA GLY A 195 14.62 3.25 -8.60
C GLY A 195 15.70 3.34 -9.67
N ASP A 196 16.88 2.82 -9.34
CA ASP A 196 18.12 3.01 -10.10
C ASP A 196 18.05 2.52 -11.57
N TRP A 197 17.14 1.61 -11.92
CA TRP A 197 17.02 1.07 -13.28
C TRP A 197 16.43 2.08 -14.26
N ASP A 198 15.34 2.76 -13.91
CA ASP A 198 14.70 3.77 -14.76
C ASP A 198 15.57 5.04 -14.87
N GLU A 199 16.40 5.30 -13.85
CA GLU A 199 17.37 6.40 -13.87
C GLU A 199 18.62 6.14 -14.73
N ARG A 200 18.80 4.91 -15.27
CA ARG A 200 19.89 4.55 -16.21
C ARG A 200 19.47 4.63 -17.68
N MET A 201 18.39 5.35 -17.97
CA MET A 201 17.89 5.59 -19.32
C MET A 201 18.35 6.95 -19.87
N ILE A 202 18.56 7.01 -21.18
CA ILE A 202 18.80 8.25 -21.94
C ILE A 202 17.65 8.41 -22.92
N THR A 203 16.88 9.49 -22.77
CA THR A 203 15.76 9.79 -23.66
C THR A 203 16.20 10.76 -24.75
N VAL A 204 15.87 10.44 -26.00
CA VAL A 204 16.09 11.29 -27.18
C VAL A 204 14.78 11.41 -27.98
N PRO A 205 14.65 12.36 -28.90
CA PRO A 205 13.50 12.40 -29.80
C PRO A 205 13.33 11.08 -30.56
N ILE A 206 12.11 10.51 -30.57
CA ILE A 206 11.85 9.25 -31.29
C ILE A 206 12.21 9.37 -32.78
N THR A 207 11.92 10.52 -33.39
CA THR A 207 12.22 10.81 -34.79
C THR A 207 13.72 10.81 -35.08
N THR A 208 14.54 11.30 -34.14
CA THR A 208 16.00 11.30 -34.25
C THR A 208 16.55 9.87 -34.11
N LEU A 209 16.06 9.10 -33.13
CA LEU A 209 16.52 7.72 -32.94
C LEU A 209 16.16 6.80 -34.11
N GLN A 210 14.94 6.94 -34.63
CA GLN A 210 14.48 6.26 -35.83
C GLN A 210 15.33 6.63 -37.06
N GLN A 211 15.70 7.91 -37.21
CA GLN A 211 16.61 8.36 -38.27
C GLN A 211 17.99 7.70 -38.16
N MET A 212 18.58 7.62 -36.96
CA MET A 212 19.87 6.94 -36.74
C MET A 212 19.82 5.45 -37.13
N LYS A 213 18.66 4.79 -36.96
CA LYS A 213 18.44 3.40 -37.36
C LYS A 213 17.95 3.26 -38.79
N LYS A 214 18.52 4.06 -39.71
CA LYS A 214 18.23 4.03 -41.16
C LYS A 214 16.78 4.36 -41.51
N GLY A 215 16.14 5.27 -40.76
CA GLY A 215 14.76 5.68 -41.01
C GLY A 215 13.73 4.59 -40.70
N SER A 216 14.03 3.75 -39.71
CA SER A 216 13.09 2.76 -39.19
C SER A 216 11.82 3.43 -38.66
N ASP A 217 10.66 2.83 -38.89
CA ASP A 217 9.37 3.24 -38.33
C ASP A 217 9.02 2.46 -37.06
N THR A 218 10.00 1.76 -36.47
CA THR A 218 9.77 0.83 -35.37
C THR A 218 9.43 1.53 -34.07
N VAL A 219 8.43 0.99 -33.40
CA VAL A 219 8.00 1.32 -32.04
C VAL A 219 8.16 0.06 -31.19
N SER A 220 8.76 0.19 -30.01
CA SER A 220 8.91 -0.90 -29.05
C SER A 220 7.70 -1.01 -28.14
N THR A 221 7.14 0.13 -27.74
CA THR A 221 6.04 0.19 -26.78
C THR A 221 5.19 1.42 -27.07
N ILE A 222 3.88 1.27 -26.96
CA ILE A 222 2.92 2.36 -27.00
C ILE A 222 2.35 2.50 -25.59
N PHE A 223 2.32 3.72 -25.08
CA PHE A 223 1.69 4.06 -23.81
C PHE A 223 0.52 4.98 -24.09
N ILE A 224 -0.63 4.65 -23.52
CA ILE A 224 -1.80 5.52 -23.56
C ILE A 224 -2.39 5.66 -22.18
N THR A 225 -2.95 6.84 -21.91
CA THR A 225 -3.76 7.09 -20.72
C THR A 225 -5.19 7.29 -21.16
N TYR A 226 -6.12 6.61 -20.48
CA TYR A 226 -7.54 6.71 -20.75
C TYR A 226 -8.20 7.76 -19.84
N ASP A 227 -9.32 8.35 -20.25
CA ASP A 227 -10.06 9.34 -19.44
C ASP A 227 -10.34 8.79 -18.02
N SER A 228 -9.83 9.48 -17.01
CA SER A 228 -9.99 9.16 -15.59
C SER A 228 -11.45 8.96 -15.12
N LYS A 229 -12.44 9.43 -15.89
CA LYS A 229 -13.87 9.24 -15.59
C LYS A 229 -14.40 7.86 -15.97
N MET A 230 -13.67 7.08 -16.78
CA MET A 230 -14.08 5.73 -17.14
C MET A 230 -14.10 4.80 -15.93
N SER A 231 -15.13 3.96 -15.87
CA SER A 231 -15.14 2.85 -14.92
C SER A 231 -14.04 1.83 -15.25
N PRO A 232 -13.56 1.05 -14.27
CA PRO A 232 -12.58 -0.01 -14.53
C PRO A 232 -13.02 -0.99 -15.63
N ASP A 233 -14.30 -1.36 -15.67
CA ASP A 233 -14.85 -2.27 -16.69
C ASP A 233 -14.82 -1.66 -18.11
N GLU A 234 -15.08 -0.36 -18.22
CA GLU A 234 -14.98 0.36 -19.50
C GLU A 234 -13.53 0.48 -19.96
N ALA A 235 -12.61 0.76 -19.03
CA ALA A 235 -11.18 0.82 -19.32
C ALA A 235 -10.65 -0.53 -19.80
N ILE A 236 -11.05 -1.64 -19.15
CA ILE A 236 -10.66 -3.00 -19.56
C ILE A 236 -11.15 -3.28 -20.99
N LYS A 237 -12.43 -3.01 -21.27
CA LYS A 237 -13.00 -3.18 -22.62
C LYS A 237 -12.28 -2.33 -23.67
N TYR A 238 -11.88 -1.11 -23.33
CA TYR A 238 -11.11 -0.24 -24.22
C TYR A 238 -9.75 -0.86 -24.57
N GLY A 239 -9.02 -1.37 -23.57
CA GLY A 239 -7.76 -2.10 -23.80
C GLY A 239 -7.93 -3.35 -24.67
N ASP A 240 -8.98 -4.14 -24.41
CA ASP A 240 -9.30 -5.36 -25.18
C ASP A 240 -9.65 -5.03 -26.64
N GLN A 241 -10.36 -3.93 -26.88
CA GLN A 241 -10.69 -3.44 -28.21
C GLN A 241 -9.42 -3.04 -28.99
N ILE A 242 -8.54 -2.25 -28.37
CA ILE A 242 -7.24 -1.88 -28.96
C ILE A 242 -6.44 -3.14 -29.29
N GLN A 243 -6.38 -4.12 -28.37
CA GLN A 243 -5.67 -5.37 -28.61
C GLN A 243 -6.23 -6.09 -29.84
N LYS A 244 -7.55 -6.17 -29.97
CA LYS A 244 -8.23 -6.82 -31.10
C LYS A 244 -7.95 -6.12 -32.42
N GLU A 245 -7.99 -4.79 -32.45
CA GLU A 245 -7.71 -3.99 -33.65
C GLU A 245 -6.25 -4.16 -34.12
N LEU A 246 -5.30 -4.10 -33.18
CA LEU A 246 -3.88 -4.31 -33.47
C LEU A 246 -3.60 -5.74 -33.93
N LYS A 247 -4.23 -6.75 -33.32
CA LYS A 247 -4.12 -8.16 -33.74
C LYS A 247 -4.62 -8.36 -35.16
N ALA A 248 -5.76 -7.79 -35.50
CA ALA A 248 -6.33 -7.86 -36.84
C ALA A 248 -5.38 -7.25 -37.90
N LYS A 249 -4.86 -6.05 -37.64
CA LYS A 249 -3.93 -5.37 -38.56
C LYS A 249 -2.62 -6.13 -38.72
N ASN A 250 -2.06 -6.64 -37.63
CA ASN A 250 -0.77 -7.33 -37.63
C ASN A 250 -0.85 -8.82 -38.00
N LYS A 251 -2.04 -9.32 -38.37
CA LYS A 251 -2.30 -10.73 -38.70
C LYS A 251 -1.88 -11.68 -37.57
N VAL A 252 -2.26 -11.33 -36.34
CA VAL A 252 -2.07 -12.16 -35.15
C VAL A 252 -3.41 -12.82 -34.82
N SER A 253 -3.39 -14.09 -34.41
CA SER A 253 -4.62 -14.79 -34.02
C SER A 253 -5.33 -14.05 -32.89
N PRO A 254 -6.67 -13.93 -32.91
CA PRO A 254 -7.43 -13.44 -31.76
C PRO A 254 -7.09 -14.18 -30.46
N GLU A 255 -6.83 -15.48 -30.56
CA GLU A 255 -6.50 -16.39 -29.43
C GLU A 255 -5.03 -16.34 -29.00
N ASP A 256 -4.15 -15.66 -29.73
CA ASP A 256 -2.72 -15.57 -29.38
C ASP A 256 -2.48 -14.47 -28.34
N GLU A 257 -2.09 -14.86 -27.13
CA GLU A 257 -1.81 -13.92 -26.03
C GLU A 257 -0.41 -13.30 -26.10
N ASN A 258 0.52 -13.86 -26.87
CA ASN A 258 1.94 -13.47 -26.86
C ASN A 258 2.33 -12.52 -28.00
N GLY A 259 1.60 -12.53 -29.12
CA GLY A 259 1.94 -11.69 -30.27
C GLY A 259 1.82 -10.19 -29.98
N ILE A 260 0.67 -9.76 -29.43
CA ILE A 260 0.41 -8.38 -28.99
C ILE A 260 -0.15 -8.44 -27.58
N ILE A 261 0.56 -7.80 -26.66
CA ILE A 261 0.26 -7.81 -25.23
C ILE A 261 -0.18 -6.40 -24.85
N VAL A 262 -1.39 -6.31 -24.30
CA VAL A 262 -1.94 -5.07 -23.73
C VAL A 262 -2.02 -5.25 -22.23
N ARG A 263 -1.25 -4.46 -21.50
CA ARG A 263 -1.31 -4.38 -20.04
C ARG A 263 -2.14 -3.16 -19.67
N ASN A 264 -3.27 -3.40 -19.02
CA ASN A 264 -4.13 -2.35 -18.53
C ASN A 264 -4.04 -2.28 -17.01
N ASN A 265 -3.60 -1.14 -16.48
CA ASN A 265 -3.50 -0.94 -15.04
C ASN A 265 -4.86 -1.02 -14.33
N ALA A 266 -5.99 -0.77 -15.02
CA ALA A 266 -7.33 -0.97 -14.48
C ALA A 266 -7.58 -2.41 -14.02
N LYS A 267 -7.05 -3.40 -14.75
CA LYS A 267 -7.16 -4.82 -14.40
C LYS A 267 -6.35 -5.14 -13.14
N ASN A 268 -5.12 -4.64 -13.09
CA ASN A 268 -4.24 -4.79 -11.94
C ASN A 268 -4.79 -4.06 -10.70
N MET A 269 -5.51 -2.95 -10.88
CA MET A 269 -6.12 -2.19 -9.81
C MET A 269 -7.23 -3.00 -9.12
N GLY A 270 -8.03 -3.76 -9.88
CA GLY A 270 -9.02 -4.69 -9.32
C GLY A 270 -8.37 -5.76 -8.44
N ASP A 271 -7.34 -6.44 -8.97
CA ASP A 271 -6.59 -7.47 -8.25
C ASP A 271 -5.92 -6.90 -6.98
N THR A 272 -5.39 -5.68 -7.07
CA THR A 272 -4.73 -4.99 -5.95
C THR A 272 -5.73 -4.60 -4.87
N ILE A 273 -6.89 -4.04 -5.25
CA ILE A 273 -7.96 -3.71 -4.30
C ILE A 273 -8.43 -4.98 -3.58
N GLN A 274 -8.60 -6.08 -4.31
CA GLN A 274 -8.99 -7.37 -3.74
C GLN A 274 -7.91 -7.91 -2.77
N PHE A 275 -6.63 -7.82 -3.15
CA PHE A 275 -5.52 -8.21 -2.29
C PHE A 275 -5.47 -7.39 -0.99
N LEU A 276 -5.58 -6.05 -1.08
CA LEU A 276 -5.61 -5.15 0.07
C LEU A 276 -6.84 -5.40 0.97
N PHE A 277 -7.98 -5.74 0.37
CA PHE A 277 -9.18 -6.12 1.10
C PHE A 277 -8.96 -7.41 1.92
N ILE A 278 -8.36 -8.43 1.32
CA ILE A 278 -8.03 -9.69 2.01
C ILE A 278 -7.06 -9.45 3.17
N ILE A 279 -6.01 -8.64 2.97
CA ILE A 279 -5.08 -8.26 4.04
C ILE A 279 -5.83 -7.57 5.18
N THR A 280 -6.69 -6.61 4.85
CA THR A 280 -7.49 -5.88 5.85
C THR A 280 -8.38 -6.83 6.65
N LEU A 281 -8.99 -7.83 5.99
CA LEU A 281 -9.79 -8.85 6.67
C LEU A 281 -8.94 -9.73 7.61
N ILE A 282 -7.75 -10.17 7.18
CA ILE A 282 -6.85 -10.97 8.00
C ILE A 282 -6.40 -10.17 9.23
N VAL A 283 -5.94 -8.93 9.03
CA VAL A 283 -5.53 -8.01 10.09
C VAL A 283 -6.69 -7.75 11.06
N GLY A 284 -7.88 -7.50 10.54
CA GLY A 284 -9.09 -7.32 11.34
C GLY A 284 -9.46 -8.56 12.15
N PHE A 285 -9.40 -9.75 11.54
CA PHE A 285 -9.70 -11.02 12.20
C PHE A 285 -8.72 -11.33 13.34
N ILE A 286 -7.41 -11.20 13.08
CA ILE A 286 -6.36 -11.38 14.09
C ILE A 286 -6.52 -10.32 15.19
N GLY A 287 -6.77 -9.06 14.82
CA GLY A 287 -7.02 -7.98 15.77
C GLY A 287 -8.19 -8.28 16.70
N MET A 288 -9.34 -8.71 16.16
CA MET A 288 -10.50 -9.13 16.96
C MET A 288 -10.16 -10.32 17.86
N GLY A 289 -9.46 -11.33 17.34
CA GLY A 289 -9.00 -12.47 18.14
C GLY A 289 -8.12 -12.08 19.31
N THR A 290 -7.27 -11.06 19.13
CA THR A 290 -6.39 -10.56 20.19
C THR A 290 -7.16 -9.82 21.28
N LEU A 291 -8.19 -9.04 20.90
CA LEU A 291 -9.10 -8.42 21.87
C LEU A 291 -9.86 -9.50 22.67
N LEU A 292 -10.40 -10.52 21.99
CA LEU A 292 -11.08 -11.66 22.63
C LEU A 292 -10.17 -12.39 23.62
N ALA A 293 -8.90 -12.62 23.26
CA ALA A 293 -7.92 -13.22 24.16
C ALA A 293 -7.71 -12.37 25.43
N GLY A 294 -7.62 -11.04 25.28
CA GLY A 294 -7.56 -10.10 26.40
C GLY A 294 -8.78 -10.21 27.33
N ILE A 295 -9.98 -10.30 26.75
CA ILE A 295 -11.25 -10.45 27.48
C ILE A 295 -11.31 -11.77 28.27
N ILE A 296 -10.88 -12.88 27.67
CA ILE A 296 -10.77 -14.18 28.35
C ILE A 296 -9.79 -14.08 29.53
N GLY A 297 -8.68 -13.35 29.35
CA GLY A 297 -7.72 -13.04 30.41
C GLY A 297 -8.38 -12.37 31.61
N ILE A 298 -9.19 -11.32 31.38
CA ILE A 298 -9.95 -10.64 32.44
C ILE A 298 -10.89 -11.63 33.15
N SER A 299 -11.67 -12.40 32.38
CA SER A 299 -12.66 -13.34 32.92
C SER A 299 -11.99 -14.35 33.86
N ASN A 300 -10.86 -14.91 33.44
CA ASN A 300 -10.13 -15.92 34.23
C ASN A 300 -9.61 -15.35 35.54
N ILE A 301 -9.02 -14.14 35.51
CA ILE A 301 -8.54 -13.50 36.73
C ILE A 301 -9.71 -13.10 37.64
N MET A 302 -10.84 -12.66 37.07
CA MET A 302 -12.02 -12.31 37.85
C MET A 302 -12.62 -13.51 38.60
N VAL A 303 -12.64 -14.70 37.98
CA VAL A 303 -13.04 -15.94 38.67
C VAL A 303 -12.14 -16.23 39.87
N TYR A 304 -10.83 -16.02 39.73
CA TYR A 304 -9.88 -16.19 40.82
C TYR A 304 -10.11 -15.17 41.95
N ILE A 305 -10.31 -13.88 41.61
CA ILE A 305 -10.58 -12.80 42.57
C ILE A 305 -11.83 -13.10 43.40
N VAL A 306 -12.92 -13.52 42.74
CA VAL A 306 -14.17 -13.87 43.40
C VAL A 306 -13.97 -14.99 44.40
N LYS A 307 -13.15 -16.00 44.07
CA LYS A 307 -12.85 -17.12 44.97
C LYS A 307 -12.08 -16.67 46.20
N GLU A 308 -11.05 -15.84 46.01
CA GLU A 308 -10.22 -15.30 47.11
C GLU A 308 -11.05 -14.46 48.09
N ARG A 309 -12.04 -13.71 47.59
CA ARG A 309 -12.93 -12.84 48.39
C ARG A 309 -14.23 -13.51 48.84
N THR A 310 -14.34 -14.83 48.76
CA THR A 310 -15.60 -15.54 49.08
C THR A 310 -16.06 -15.29 50.51
N GLN A 311 -15.15 -15.32 51.49
CA GLN A 311 -15.45 -15.07 52.91
C GLN A 311 -15.94 -13.63 53.14
N GLU A 312 -15.26 -12.64 52.56
CA GLU A 312 -15.64 -11.22 52.64
C GLU A 312 -17.06 -10.98 52.07
N ILE A 313 -17.35 -11.57 50.91
CA ILE A 313 -18.67 -11.52 50.27
C ILE A 313 -19.73 -12.20 51.15
N GLY A 314 -19.37 -13.32 51.79
CA GLY A 314 -20.23 -14.05 52.73
C GLY A 314 -20.63 -13.23 53.95
N VAL A 315 -19.68 -12.53 54.58
CA VAL A 315 -19.92 -11.65 55.72
C VAL A 315 -20.86 -10.50 55.34
N ARG A 316 -20.60 -9.82 54.22
CA ARG A 316 -21.46 -8.71 53.72
C ARG A 316 -22.90 -9.17 53.48
N LYS A 317 -23.06 -10.37 52.94
CA LYS A 317 -24.38 -10.95 52.67
C LYS A 317 -25.10 -11.37 53.96
N ALA A 318 -24.37 -11.81 54.98
CA ALA A 318 -24.91 -12.08 56.32
C ALA A 318 -25.42 -10.81 57.02
N ILE A 319 -24.77 -9.66 56.75
CA ILE A 319 -25.17 -8.33 57.27
C ILE A 319 -26.31 -7.70 56.44
N GLY A 320 -26.79 -8.36 55.37
CA GLY A 320 -27.97 -7.96 54.61
C GLY A 320 -27.70 -7.27 53.27
N ALA A 321 -26.47 -7.32 52.74
CA ALA A 321 -26.18 -6.79 51.41
C ALA A 321 -26.99 -7.50 50.31
N LYS A 322 -27.66 -6.72 49.45
CA LYS A 322 -28.40 -7.26 48.30
C LYS A 322 -27.44 -7.88 47.26
N PRO A 323 -27.78 -9.01 46.61
CA PRO A 323 -26.94 -9.62 45.57
C PRO A 323 -26.55 -8.66 44.45
N SER A 324 -27.45 -7.76 44.06
CA SER A 324 -27.17 -6.72 43.04
C SER A 324 -26.11 -5.71 43.47
N SER A 325 -25.95 -5.46 44.78
CA SER A 325 -24.91 -4.58 45.30
C SER A 325 -23.52 -5.21 45.18
N ILE A 326 -23.43 -6.54 45.38
CA ILE A 326 -22.18 -7.30 45.23
C ILE A 326 -21.77 -7.34 43.74
N VAL A 327 -22.73 -7.63 42.85
CA VAL A 327 -22.48 -7.60 41.40
C VAL A 327 -22.05 -6.20 40.96
N GLY A 328 -22.73 -5.14 41.42
CA GLY A 328 -22.41 -3.76 41.07
C GLY A 328 -20.99 -3.35 41.48
N LEU A 329 -20.53 -3.75 42.67
CA LEU A 329 -19.18 -3.45 43.15
C LEU A 329 -18.10 -4.11 42.28
N ILE A 330 -18.24 -5.41 42.02
CA ILE A 330 -17.27 -6.19 41.22
C ILE A 330 -17.25 -5.69 39.77
N MET A 331 -18.42 -5.37 39.21
CA MET A 331 -18.54 -4.82 37.87
C MET A 331 -17.89 -3.44 37.74
N GLN A 332 -18.06 -2.57 38.74
CA GLN A 332 -17.41 -1.26 38.77
C GLN A 332 -15.88 -1.38 38.88
N GLU A 333 -15.38 -2.26 39.75
CA GLU A 333 -13.94 -2.55 39.86
C GLU A 333 -13.38 -3.05 38.52
N SER A 334 -14.08 -3.97 37.86
CA SER A 334 -13.71 -4.49 36.54
C SER A 334 -13.62 -3.38 35.49
N VAL A 335 -14.64 -2.53 35.39
CA VAL A 335 -14.69 -1.43 34.42
C VAL A 335 -13.56 -0.44 34.63
N VAL A 336 -13.29 -0.05 35.88
CA VAL A 336 -12.20 0.89 36.21
C VAL A 336 -10.87 0.32 35.74
N ILE A 337 -10.59 -0.95 36.02
CA ILE A 337 -9.36 -1.62 35.58
C ILE A 337 -9.29 -1.67 34.05
N THR A 338 -10.37 -2.07 33.39
CA THR A 338 -10.44 -2.16 31.92
C THR A 338 -10.22 -0.81 31.25
N VAL A 339 -10.83 0.26 31.78
CA VAL A 339 -10.72 1.62 31.24
C VAL A 339 -9.29 2.16 31.39
N ILE A 340 -8.71 2.07 32.59
CA ILE A 340 -7.32 2.53 32.85
C ILE A 340 -6.34 1.76 31.96
N SER A 341 -6.50 0.44 31.89
CA SER A 341 -5.62 -0.43 31.10
C SER A 341 -5.80 -0.21 29.61
N GLY A 342 -7.02 0.05 29.15
CA GLY A 342 -7.30 0.43 27.78
C GLY A 342 -6.59 1.73 27.41
N PHE A 343 -6.64 2.76 28.26
CA PHE A 343 -5.89 4.01 28.02
C PHE A 343 -4.38 3.77 27.93
N ILE A 344 -3.83 2.93 28.81
CA ILE A 344 -2.41 2.54 28.76
C ILE A 344 -2.10 1.81 27.44
N GLY A 345 -2.94 0.85 27.04
CA GLY A 345 -2.78 0.10 25.79
C GLY A 345 -2.84 1.00 24.55
N VAL A 346 -3.77 1.97 24.52
CA VAL A 346 -3.85 2.99 23.47
C VAL A 346 -2.58 3.84 23.45
N GLY A 347 -2.17 4.36 24.61
CA GLY A 347 -0.99 5.21 24.72
C GLY A 347 0.27 4.51 24.24
N LEU A 348 0.49 3.25 24.66
CA LEU A 348 1.60 2.44 24.21
C LEU A 348 1.52 2.13 22.70
N GLY A 349 0.33 1.82 22.18
CA GLY A 349 0.15 1.47 20.77
C GLY A 349 0.44 2.66 19.86
N VAL A 350 -0.13 3.83 20.19
CA VAL A 350 0.12 5.07 19.45
C VAL A 350 1.58 5.50 19.56
N LEU A 351 2.18 5.41 20.75
CA LEU A 351 3.59 5.72 20.95
C LEU A 351 4.49 4.80 20.10
N SER A 352 4.21 3.50 20.07
CA SER A 352 4.97 2.56 19.23
C SER A 352 4.86 2.88 17.75
N LEU A 353 3.67 3.22 17.24
CA LEU A 353 3.51 3.64 15.84
C LEU A 353 4.25 4.94 15.55
N ALA A 354 4.23 5.91 16.47
CA ALA A 354 4.97 7.17 16.32
C ALA A 354 6.50 6.97 16.36
N LEU A 355 7.00 6.04 17.18
CA LEU A 355 8.42 5.68 17.23
C LEU A 355 8.88 4.91 15.98
N ILE A 356 7.99 4.10 15.40
CA ILE A 356 8.24 3.44 14.12
C ILE A 356 8.40 4.51 13.03
N GLY A 357 7.44 5.44 12.91
CA GLY A 357 7.45 6.50 11.89
C GLY A 357 7.73 5.94 10.50
N ASP A 358 8.62 6.60 9.76
CA ASP A 358 9.02 6.22 8.40
C ASP A 358 10.25 5.30 8.35
N ASN A 359 10.75 4.85 9.51
CA ASN A 359 11.93 3.98 9.56
C ASN A 359 11.70 2.60 8.88
N LEU A 360 10.45 2.26 8.59
CA LEU A 360 10.06 1.03 7.92
C LEU A 360 9.70 1.20 6.43
N GLU A 361 9.94 2.36 5.82
CA GLU A 361 9.69 2.55 4.38
C GLU A 361 10.42 1.49 3.53
N LYS A 362 11.64 1.12 3.93
CA LYS A 362 12.43 0.06 3.28
C LYS A 362 11.75 -1.32 3.30
N TYR A 363 10.80 -1.55 4.20
CA TYR A 363 10.03 -2.78 4.35
C TYR A 363 8.61 -2.66 3.82
N PHE A 364 8.32 -1.68 2.95
CA PHE A 364 6.99 -1.42 2.38
C PHE A 364 5.91 -1.10 3.43
N ILE A 365 6.29 -0.43 4.52
CA ILE A 365 5.34 0.10 5.51
C ILE A 365 5.54 1.60 5.57
N LYS A 366 4.54 2.35 5.09
CA LYS A 366 4.59 3.81 5.02
C LYS A 366 3.45 4.45 5.79
N ASP A 367 3.75 5.47 6.59
CA ASP A 367 2.77 6.17 7.43
C ASP A 367 1.86 5.23 8.24
N PRO A 368 2.42 4.28 9.04
CA PRO A 368 1.62 3.34 9.79
C PRO A 368 0.81 4.07 10.87
N SER A 369 -0.51 4.13 10.67
CA SER A 369 -1.42 4.89 11.52
C SER A 369 -2.75 4.19 11.70
N VAL A 370 -3.43 4.51 12.80
CA VAL A 370 -4.79 4.04 13.07
C VAL A 370 -5.68 5.25 13.30
N GLY A 371 -6.79 5.33 12.57
CA GLY A 371 -7.75 6.40 12.73
C GLY A 371 -8.37 6.40 14.14
N TRP A 372 -8.53 7.57 14.73
CA TRP A 372 -9.13 7.73 16.06
C TRP A 372 -10.49 7.06 16.22
N GLY A 373 -11.29 7.02 15.14
CA GLY A 373 -12.58 6.32 15.14
C GLY A 373 -12.46 4.82 15.40
N LEU A 374 -11.45 4.15 14.82
CA LEU A 374 -11.21 2.72 15.03
C LEU A 374 -10.65 2.45 16.42
N ILE A 375 -9.75 3.32 16.93
CA ILE A 375 -9.24 3.22 18.30
C ILE A 375 -10.41 3.33 19.28
N LEU A 376 -11.29 4.31 19.09
CA LEU A 376 -12.45 4.51 19.96
C LEU A 376 -13.42 3.33 19.89
N ALA A 377 -13.70 2.80 18.69
CA ALA A 377 -14.54 1.63 18.50
C ALA A 377 -13.95 0.39 19.19
N ALA A 378 -12.65 0.14 19.04
CA ALA A 378 -11.95 -0.95 19.70
C ALA A 378 -11.98 -0.79 21.23
N PHE A 379 -11.71 0.41 21.74
CA PHE A 379 -11.78 0.72 23.17
C PHE A 379 -13.18 0.48 23.75
N ILE A 380 -14.23 0.99 23.09
CA ILE A 380 -15.63 0.77 23.51
C ILE A 380 -15.98 -0.71 23.47
N SER A 381 -15.61 -1.43 22.40
CA SER A 381 -15.84 -2.88 22.31
C SER A 381 -15.19 -3.63 23.46
N LEU A 382 -13.97 -3.23 23.83
CA LEU A 382 -13.20 -3.84 24.92
C LEU A 382 -13.84 -3.56 26.29
N VAL A 383 -14.39 -2.36 26.51
CA VAL A 383 -15.16 -2.05 27.73
C VAL A 383 -16.45 -2.88 27.80
N ILE A 384 -17.20 -2.99 26.70
CA ILE A 384 -18.43 -3.79 26.64
C ILE A 384 -18.12 -5.27 26.88
N SER A 385 -17.08 -5.80 26.24
CA SER A 385 -16.70 -7.19 26.43
C SER A 385 -16.12 -7.45 27.82
N GLY A 386 -15.39 -6.50 28.41
CA GLY A 386 -14.91 -6.57 29.79
C GLY A 386 -16.07 -6.62 30.79
N LEU A 387 -17.14 -5.85 30.56
CA LEU A 387 -18.39 -5.94 31.32
C LEU A 387 -19.00 -7.35 31.24
N ILE A 388 -19.13 -7.91 30.03
CA ILE A 388 -19.70 -9.25 29.83
C ILE A 388 -18.84 -10.32 30.54
N ALA A 389 -17.52 -10.22 30.41
CA ALA A 389 -16.57 -11.14 31.04
C ALA A 389 -16.60 -11.05 32.58
N GLY A 390 -16.71 -9.85 33.15
CA GLY A 390 -16.80 -9.65 34.60
C GLY A 390 -18.16 -10.05 35.18
N PHE A 391 -19.24 -9.97 34.39
CA PHE A 391 -20.60 -10.22 34.86
C PHE A 391 -20.82 -11.68 35.28
N VAL A 392 -20.34 -12.65 34.49
CA VAL A 392 -20.51 -14.08 34.79
C VAL A 392 -19.94 -14.48 36.16
N PRO A 393 -18.66 -14.19 36.48
CA PRO A 393 -18.10 -14.49 37.81
C PRO A 393 -18.76 -13.67 38.92
N ALA A 394 -19.05 -12.38 38.71
CA ALA A 394 -19.73 -11.54 39.70
C ALA A 394 -21.12 -12.09 40.06
N TYR A 395 -21.87 -12.54 39.05
CA TYR A 395 -23.18 -13.15 39.25
C TYR A 395 -23.08 -14.46 40.04
N ARG A 396 -22.10 -15.32 39.72
CA ARG A 396 -21.83 -16.54 40.49
C ARG A 396 -21.48 -16.23 41.94
N ALA A 397 -20.63 -15.23 42.19
CA ALA A 397 -20.26 -14.76 43.53
C ALA A 397 -21.49 -14.39 44.36
N SER A 398 -22.39 -13.61 43.76
CA SER A 398 -23.59 -13.10 44.42
C SER A 398 -24.56 -14.19 44.86
N ARG A 399 -24.46 -15.41 44.30
CA ARG A 399 -25.33 -16.56 44.60
C ARG A 399 -24.78 -17.48 45.69
N ILE A 400 -23.53 -17.33 46.11
CA ILE A 400 -22.93 -18.13 47.20
C ILE A 400 -23.71 -17.88 48.50
N LYS A 401 -24.05 -18.94 49.24
CA LYS A 401 -24.79 -18.81 50.51
C LYS A 401 -23.83 -18.36 51.62
N PRO A 402 -24.25 -17.45 52.54
CA PRO A 402 -23.39 -16.99 53.64
C PRO A 402 -22.82 -18.13 54.48
N ILE A 403 -23.61 -19.17 54.71
CA ILE A 403 -23.21 -20.34 55.51
C ILE A 403 -22.14 -21.20 54.82
N GLU A 404 -22.13 -21.23 53.49
CA GLU A 404 -21.12 -21.95 52.69
C GLU A 404 -19.82 -21.13 52.64
N ALA A 405 -19.94 -19.80 52.49
CA ALA A 405 -18.81 -18.88 52.46
C ALA A 405 -18.05 -18.77 53.79
N LEU A 406 -18.72 -18.93 54.94
CA LEU A 406 -18.10 -18.88 56.27
C LEU A 406 -17.55 -20.23 56.74
N ARG A 407 -17.88 -21.32 56.03
CA ARG A 407 -17.47 -22.69 56.36
C ARG A 407 -16.27 -23.15 55.53
N SER A 408 -15.92 -22.43 54.46
CA SER A 408 -14.70 -22.69 53.69
C SER A 408 -13.46 -22.23 54.47
N GLU A 409 -12.72 -23.18 55.03
CA GLU A 409 -11.25 -23.11 55.13
C GLU A 409 -10.62 -23.49 53.79
#